data_AF-A0A1C6YLK5-F1
#
_entry.id   AF-A0A1C6YLK5-F1
#
_cell.length_a   1.000
_cell.length_b   1.000
_cell.length_c   1.000
_cell.angle_alpha   90.00
_cell.angle_beta   90.00
_cell.angle_gamma   90.00
#
_symmetry.space_group_name_H-M   'P 1'
#
loop_
_entity.id
_entity.type
_entity.pdbx_description
1 polymer ?
#
loop_
_entity_poly.entity_id
_entity_poly.type
_entity_poly.pdbx_seq_one_letter_code
_entity_poly.pdbx_strand_id
1 'polypeptide(L)'
;MESENYYKKKNMFENGVSKKKRINKKSVFFSMTYLTITFIICFIGGIILGILTTSYTPEISIMENDENIFKFILKDDKIIIGGKLNINLNVKNNTLLSYTLHAKNVKYFYYPVGANPTCFLYNGGVEDAPSNQLPLQHKSEIAIPLNQNENGFTTEIFLKIKYRLLNPFTYIYTIPLHLGYIILDSHKREIQSLYNDCKRFNILYFSVLFDELYISNKIKTINNDKRYELIFSCKCFVDSNVDNFFNSSPVNKNIILQDLNNNPNLLD
;
A
#
# COMPACT_ATOMS: atom_id res chain seq x y z
N MET A 1 6.38 -71.11 -89.80
CA MET A 1 7.19 -71.93 -88.88
C MET A 1 7.22 -71.17 -87.56
N GLU A 2 6.23 -71.48 -86.72
CA GLU A 2 6.38 -72.21 -85.44
C GLU A 2 6.63 -71.20 -84.30
N SER A 3 5.58 -70.74 -83.62
CA SER A 3 5.04 -71.28 -82.34
C SER A 3 6.08 -71.16 -81.21
N GLU A 4 5.89 -70.28 -80.22
CA GLU A 4 5.24 -70.54 -78.92
C GLU A 4 5.50 -69.28 -78.05
N ASN A 5 4.77 -68.87 -77.01
CA ASN A 5 3.63 -69.37 -76.27
C ASN A 5 3.04 -68.17 -75.49
N TYR A 6 1.72 -67.98 -75.54
CA TYR A 6 0.98 -67.03 -74.70
C TYR A 6 0.62 -67.69 -73.37
N TYR A 7 1.05 -67.16 -72.21
CA TYR A 7 0.35 -67.40 -70.94
C TYR A 7 0.45 -66.24 -69.92
N LYS A 8 -0.73 -65.66 -69.64
CA LYS A 8 -1.27 -65.15 -68.36
C LYS A 8 -0.45 -64.19 -67.48
N LYS A 9 -0.84 -62.91 -67.60
CA LYS A 9 -1.28 -61.97 -66.55
C LYS A 9 -1.09 -62.42 -65.08
N LYS A 10 -0.27 -61.66 -64.34
CA LYS A 10 -0.51 -61.33 -62.93
C LYS A 10 -0.22 -59.84 -62.71
N ASN A 11 -1.28 -59.04 -62.74
CA ASN A 11 -1.28 -57.73 -62.09
C ASN A 11 -1.08 -58.00 -60.59
N MET A 12 0.11 -57.72 -60.07
CA MET A 12 0.24 -57.47 -58.63
C MET A 12 -0.23 -56.05 -58.39
N PHE A 13 -1.51 -55.93 -58.01
CA PHE A 13 -1.93 -54.87 -57.12
C PHE A 13 -0.99 -54.90 -55.91
N GLU A 14 -0.02 -53.97 -55.85
CA GLU A 14 0.61 -53.61 -54.58
C GLU A 14 -0.45 -52.92 -53.71
N ASN A 15 -1.25 -53.77 -53.06
CA ASN A 15 -2.09 -53.35 -51.95
C ASN A 15 -1.19 -52.81 -50.84
N GLY A 16 -1.62 -51.65 -50.32
CA GLY A 16 -0.89 -50.87 -49.35
C GLY A 16 -0.48 -51.66 -48.12
N VAL A 17 0.81 -51.62 -47.83
CA VAL A 17 1.31 -51.50 -46.47
C VAL A 17 2.48 -50.55 -46.56
N SER A 18 2.27 -49.28 -46.19
CA SER A 18 3.39 -48.40 -45.90
C SER A 18 4.28 -49.16 -44.92
N LYS A 19 5.54 -49.43 -45.30
CA LYS A 19 6.51 -50.02 -44.38
C LYS A 19 6.54 -49.12 -43.15
N LYS A 20 5.86 -49.52 -42.08
CA LYS A 20 5.85 -48.81 -40.81
C LYS A 20 7.31 -48.80 -40.37
N LYS A 21 7.99 -47.68 -40.60
CA LYS A 21 9.42 -47.49 -40.31
C LYS A 21 9.60 -47.99 -38.88
N ARG A 22 10.37 -49.08 -38.68
CA ARG A 22 10.60 -49.62 -37.34
C ARG A 22 11.29 -48.52 -36.55
N ILE A 23 10.48 -47.78 -35.79
CA ILE A 23 10.94 -46.71 -34.93
C ILE A 23 11.97 -47.34 -33.99
N ASN A 24 13.21 -46.86 -34.06
CA ASN A 24 14.27 -47.37 -33.22
C ASN A 24 13.92 -46.98 -31.77
N LYS A 25 13.30 -47.93 -31.03
CA LYS A 25 12.76 -47.70 -29.69
C LYS A 25 13.80 -47.09 -28.75
N LYS A 26 15.09 -47.43 -28.91
CA LYS A 26 16.19 -46.82 -28.16
C LYS A 26 16.37 -45.33 -28.50
N SER A 27 16.36 -44.97 -29.78
CA SER A 27 16.49 -43.57 -30.22
C SER A 27 15.30 -42.71 -29.77
N VAL A 28 14.08 -43.23 -29.83
CA VAL A 28 12.90 -42.53 -29.30
C VAL A 28 12.95 -42.42 -27.78
N PHE A 29 13.42 -43.45 -27.07
CA PHE A 29 13.62 -43.35 -25.62
C PHE A 29 14.65 -42.26 -25.25
N PHE A 30 15.82 -42.24 -25.90
CA PHE A 30 16.82 -41.19 -25.66
C PHE A 30 16.30 -39.79 -26.01
N SER A 31 15.56 -39.65 -27.11
CA SER A 31 14.96 -38.38 -27.50
C SER A 31 13.90 -37.91 -26.50
N MET A 32 13.04 -38.82 -26.00
CA MET A 32 12.06 -38.49 -24.97
C MET A 32 12.71 -38.12 -23.64
N THR A 33 13.75 -38.85 -23.22
CA THR A 33 14.50 -38.51 -22.00
C THR A 33 15.18 -37.15 -22.13
N TYR A 34 15.81 -36.85 -23.27
CA TYR A 34 16.42 -35.55 -23.54
C TYR A 34 15.38 -34.42 -23.50
N LEU A 35 14.26 -34.58 -24.21
CA LEU A 35 13.15 -33.60 -24.19
C LEU A 35 12.58 -33.39 -22.79
N THR A 36 12.43 -34.46 -22.00
CA THR A 36 11.95 -34.36 -20.61
C THR A 36 12.93 -33.59 -19.73
N ILE A 37 14.24 -33.85 -19.86
CA ILE A 37 15.27 -33.12 -19.13
C ILE A 37 15.28 -31.64 -19.54
N THR A 38 15.24 -31.33 -20.84
CA THR A 38 15.18 -29.95 -21.33
C THR A 38 13.93 -29.24 -20.82
N PHE A 39 12.77 -29.91 -20.84
CA PHE A 39 11.53 -29.37 -20.29
C PHE A 39 11.67 -29.06 -18.79
N ILE A 40 12.23 -29.97 -17.99
CA ILE A 40 12.45 -29.76 -16.56
C ILE A 40 13.38 -28.56 -16.33
N ILE A 41 14.47 -28.44 -17.09
CA ILE A 41 15.40 -27.31 -16.97
C ILE A 41 14.71 -25.99 -17.32
N CYS A 42 13.96 -25.95 -18.43
CA CYS A 42 13.21 -24.75 -18.83
C CYS A 42 12.12 -24.39 -17.82
N PHE A 43 11.43 -25.39 -17.27
CA PHE A 43 10.39 -25.19 -16.26
C PHE A 43 10.96 -24.63 -14.96
N ILE A 44 12.03 -25.22 -14.43
CA ILE A 44 12.72 -24.73 -13.25
C ILE A 44 13.29 -23.32 -13.51
N GLY A 45 13.92 -23.11 -14.67
CA GLY A 45 14.45 -21.80 -15.07
C GLY A 45 13.35 -20.73 -15.14
N GLY A 46 12.19 -21.07 -15.70
CA GLY A 46 11.03 -20.18 -15.75
C GLY A 46 10.48 -19.83 -14.36
N ILE A 47 10.39 -20.82 -13.45
CA ILE A 47 9.98 -20.58 -12.05
C ILE A 47 10.98 -19.66 -11.35
N ILE A 48 12.28 -19.93 -11.46
CA ILE A 48 13.32 -19.12 -10.83
C ILE A 48 13.28 -17.69 -11.39
N LEU A 49 13.18 -17.54 -12.71
CA LEU A 49 13.08 -16.23 -13.35
C LEU A 49 11.85 -15.47 -12.85
N GLY A 50 10.68 -16.12 -12.78
CA GLY A 50 9.46 -15.52 -12.22
C GLY A 50 9.64 -15.10 -10.77
N ILE A 51 10.26 -15.94 -9.93
CA ILE A 51 10.59 -15.58 -8.53
C ILE A 51 11.54 -14.40 -8.48
N LEU A 52 12.47 -14.25 -9.43
CA LEU A 52 13.46 -13.17 -9.49
C LEU A 52 12.92 -11.86 -10.07
N THR A 53 11.94 -11.89 -10.97
CA THR A 53 11.40 -10.68 -11.61
C THR A 53 10.12 -10.15 -10.95
N THR A 54 9.35 -10.98 -10.25
CA THR A 54 8.09 -10.54 -9.63
C THR A 54 8.32 -9.66 -8.40
N SER A 55 7.65 -8.49 -8.38
CA SER A 55 7.53 -7.61 -7.21
C SER A 55 6.19 -7.87 -6.52
N TYR A 56 6.24 -8.37 -5.28
CA TYR A 56 5.06 -8.80 -4.53
C TYR A 56 4.45 -7.63 -3.76
N THR A 57 3.24 -7.24 -4.13
CA THR A 57 2.54 -6.14 -3.46
C THR A 57 1.45 -6.71 -2.56
N PRO A 58 1.56 -6.58 -1.23
CA PRO A 58 0.45 -6.97 -0.36
C PRO A 58 -0.75 -6.07 -0.62
N GLU A 59 -1.92 -6.62 -0.36
CA GLU A 59 -3.12 -5.83 -0.23
C GLU A 59 -3.13 -5.26 1.19
N ILE A 60 -3.15 -3.93 1.31
CA ILE A 60 -3.14 -3.20 2.59
C ILE A 60 -4.40 -2.36 2.64
N SER A 61 -5.13 -2.45 3.73
CA SER A 61 -6.31 -1.63 4.02
C SER A 61 -6.26 -1.14 5.46
N ILE A 62 -6.93 -0.04 5.76
CA ILE A 62 -7.07 0.43 7.14
C ILE A 62 -8.31 -0.21 7.77
N MET A 63 -8.15 -0.61 9.03
CA MET A 63 -9.26 -0.93 9.91
C MET A 63 -9.60 0.33 10.72
N GLU A 64 -10.84 0.78 10.62
CA GLU A 64 -11.32 1.92 11.40
C GLU A 64 -11.13 1.65 12.90
N ASN A 65 -10.68 2.67 13.62
CA ASN A 65 -10.44 2.61 15.05
C ASN A 65 -11.16 3.77 15.74
N ASP A 66 -12.34 3.47 16.26
CA ASP A 66 -13.24 4.42 16.92
C ASP A 66 -12.72 4.97 18.25
N GLU A 67 -11.62 4.42 18.78
CA GLU A 67 -10.93 4.89 19.98
C GLU A 67 -9.95 6.02 19.68
N ASN A 68 -9.58 6.21 18.41
CA ASN A 68 -8.73 7.32 18.00
C ASN A 68 -9.48 8.64 18.19
N ILE A 69 -9.01 9.45 19.12
CA ILE A 69 -9.54 10.78 19.41
C ILE A 69 -8.42 11.80 19.28
N PHE A 70 -8.61 12.79 18.41
CA PHE A 70 -7.79 13.99 18.35
C PHE A 70 -8.41 15.06 19.25
N LYS A 71 -7.60 15.71 20.07
CA LYS A 71 -8.03 16.64 21.11
C LYS A 71 -7.48 18.04 20.84
N PHE A 72 -8.29 19.03 21.18
CA PHE A 72 -7.90 20.44 21.35
C PHE A 72 -8.24 20.81 22.79
N ILE A 73 -7.23 21.08 23.62
CA ILE A 73 -7.41 21.34 25.05
C ILE A 73 -6.61 22.58 25.49
N LEU A 74 -7.11 23.26 26.52
CA LEU A 74 -6.36 24.26 27.25
C LEU A 74 -5.83 23.63 28.55
N LYS A 75 -4.50 23.62 28.74
CA LYS A 75 -3.85 23.09 29.95
C LYS A 75 -2.71 24.00 30.34
N ASP A 76 -2.68 24.44 31.59
CA ASP A 76 -1.66 25.35 32.13
C ASP A 76 -1.45 26.60 31.24
N ASP A 77 -2.56 27.25 30.85
CA ASP A 77 -2.61 28.42 29.94
C ASP A 77 -2.01 28.19 28.55
N LYS A 78 -1.81 26.93 28.14
CA LYS A 78 -1.28 26.54 26.84
C LYS A 78 -2.33 25.79 26.04
N ILE A 79 -2.39 26.13 24.76
CA ILE A 79 -3.21 25.40 23.79
C ILE A 79 -2.45 24.16 23.38
N ILE A 80 -3.04 23.00 23.61
CA ILE A 80 -2.45 21.72 23.27
C ILE A 80 -3.35 21.02 22.26
N ILE A 81 -2.75 20.52 21.19
CA ILE A 81 -3.46 19.71 20.19
C ILE A 81 -2.75 18.37 19.99
N GLY A 82 -3.51 17.34 19.62
CA GLY A 82 -2.95 16.05 19.22
C GLY A 82 -3.84 14.88 19.61
N GLY A 83 -3.32 13.67 19.49
CA GLY A 83 -4.00 12.44 19.88
C GLY A 83 -3.04 11.25 19.89
N LYS A 84 -3.33 10.21 20.67
CA LYS A 84 -2.65 8.92 20.56
C LYS A 84 -3.36 8.08 19.51
N LEU A 85 -3.09 8.34 18.23
CA LEU A 85 -3.77 7.67 17.13
C LEU A 85 -3.05 6.35 16.79
N ASN A 86 -3.79 5.25 16.82
CA ASN A 86 -3.30 3.93 16.43
C ASN A 86 -3.91 3.55 15.08
N ILE A 87 -3.09 3.52 14.03
CA ILE A 87 -3.51 3.20 12.67
C ILE A 87 -3.36 1.70 12.47
N ASN A 88 -4.49 0.99 12.48
CA ASN A 88 -4.50 -0.47 12.32
C ASN A 88 -4.57 -0.82 10.83
N LEU A 89 -3.50 -1.41 10.32
CA LEU A 89 -3.43 -1.93 8.97
C LEU A 89 -3.84 -3.39 8.94
N ASN A 90 -4.80 -3.71 8.10
CA ASN A 90 -5.05 -5.06 7.66
C ASN A 90 -4.17 -5.37 6.43
N VAL A 91 -3.22 -6.29 6.61
CA VAL A 91 -2.28 -6.72 5.56
C VAL A 91 -2.62 -8.14 5.13
N LYS A 92 -2.91 -8.32 3.84
CA LYS A 92 -3.22 -9.61 3.23
C LYS A 92 -2.17 -9.98 2.20
N ASN A 93 -1.60 -11.17 2.39
CA ASN A 93 -0.64 -11.77 1.46
C ASN A 93 -1.36 -12.71 0.50
N ASN A 94 -1.36 -12.38 -0.79
CA ASN A 94 -1.92 -13.21 -1.85
C ASN A 94 -0.85 -14.07 -2.55
N THR A 95 0.35 -14.17 -1.96
CA THR A 95 1.48 -14.88 -2.54
C THR A 95 1.87 -16.11 -1.72
N LEU A 96 2.57 -17.04 -2.37
CA LEU A 96 3.09 -18.27 -1.74
C LEU A 96 4.44 -18.06 -1.02
N LEU A 97 4.96 -16.83 -0.98
CA LEU A 97 6.25 -16.52 -0.38
C LEU A 97 6.11 -15.60 0.83
N SER A 98 6.97 -15.82 1.82
CA SER A 98 7.16 -14.87 2.91
C SER A 98 8.15 -13.80 2.47
N TYR A 99 7.86 -12.56 2.80
CA TYR A 99 8.72 -11.41 2.50
C TYR A 99 8.52 -10.33 3.56
N THR A 100 9.45 -9.39 3.62
CA THR A 100 9.31 -8.18 4.42
C THR A 100 9.03 -7.03 3.46
N LEU A 101 7.93 -6.32 3.65
CA LEU A 101 7.71 -5.03 3.02
C LEU A 101 8.34 -3.95 3.91
N HIS A 102 9.14 -3.11 3.29
CA HIS A 102 9.77 -1.97 3.93
C HIS A 102 9.29 -0.69 3.28
N ALA A 103 9.06 0.35 4.08
CA ALA A 103 8.94 1.72 3.60
C ALA A 103 9.96 2.57 4.36
N LYS A 104 10.90 3.19 3.64
CA LYS A 104 11.90 4.08 4.24
C LYS A 104 11.37 5.47 4.54
N ASN A 105 10.20 5.80 4.00
CA ASN A 105 9.64 7.13 4.12
C ASN A 105 8.14 7.01 4.37
N VAL A 106 7.76 7.12 5.64
CA VAL A 106 6.38 7.17 6.11
C VAL A 106 6.03 8.60 6.43
N LYS A 107 4.99 9.10 5.78
CA LYS A 107 4.49 10.48 5.94
C LYS A 107 3.03 10.47 6.35
N TYR A 108 2.64 11.51 7.08
CA TYR A 108 1.26 11.68 7.53
C TYR A 108 0.69 12.97 6.97
N PHE A 109 -0.56 12.93 6.53
CA PHE A 109 -1.24 14.09 5.98
C PHE A 109 -2.56 14.33 6.70
N TYR A 110 -2.91 15.59 6.87
CA TYR A 110 -4.24 16.04 7.23
C TYR A 110 -5.01 16.43 5.96
N TYR A 111 -6.28 16.02 5.89
CA TYR A 111 -7.21 16.37 4.81
C TYR A 111 -8.30 17.32 5.31
N PRO A 112 -8.24 18.62 4.95
CA PRO A 112 -9.31 19.55 5.25
C PRO A 112 -10.60 19.15 4.53
N VAL A 113 -11.69 19.10 5.27
CA VAL A 113 -13.05 18.79 4.82
C VAL A 113 -13.73 20.03 4.24
N GLY A 114 -13.44 21.21 4.83
CA GLY A 114 -14.01 22.48 4.38
C GLY A 114 -15.49 22.63 4.69
N ALA A 115 -16.25 23.30 3.82
CA ALA A 115 -17.60 23.71 4.15
C ALA A 115 -18.67 22.59 4.11
N ASN A 116 -18.37 21.39 3.59
CA ASN A 116 -19.35 20.32 3.45
C ASN A 116 -18.68 18.92 3.53
N PRO A 117 -19.15 18.01 4.41
CA PRO A 117 -18.54 16.68 4.58
C PRO A 117 -18.75 15.76 3.37
N THR A 118 -19.76 15.99 2.52
CA THR A 118 -19.89 15.25 1.24
C THR A 118 -18.83 15.67 0.22
N CYS A 119 -18.10 16.76 0.49
CA CYS A 119 -17.05 17.30 -0.36
C CYS A 119 -15.64 16.82 0.05
N PHE A 120 -15.52 15.79 0.90
CA PHE A 120 -14.24 15.15 1.20
C PHE A 120 -13.50 14.70 -0.08
N LEU A 121 -14.29 14.31 -1.09
CA LEU A 121 -13.82 13.97 -2.43
C LEU A 121 -13.69 15.17 -3.37
N TYR A 122 -13.86 16.42 -2.93
CA TYR A 122 -13.96 17.54 -3.88
C TYR A 122 -13.32 18.88 -3.50
N ASN A 123 -13.10 19.25 -2.23
CA ASN A 123 -12.51 20.57 -1.95
C ASN A 123 -11.72 20.61 -0.64
N GLY A 124 -10.52 21.20 -0.69
CA GLY A 124 -9.80 21.65 0.50
C GLY A 124 -10.17 23.07 0.88
N GLY A 125 -11.25 23.22 1.65
CA GLY A 125 -11.48 24.41 2.47
C GLY A 125 -11.55 25.77 1.74
N VAL A 126 -12.03 25.84 0.49
CA VAL A 126 -12.29 27.11 -0.19
C VAL A 126 -13.79 27.44 -0.11
N GLU A 127 -14.13 28.67 0.28
CA GLU A 127 -15.52 29.18 0.31
C GLU A 127 -16.10 29.38 -1.10
N ASP A 128 -15.25 29.54 -2.12
CA ASP A 128 -15.64 29.64 -3.52
C ASP A 128 -15.27 28.37 -4.28
N ALA A 129 -16.28 27.68 -4.82
CA ALA A 129 -16.10 26.48 -5.63
C ALA A 129 -15.88 26.85 -7.12
N PRO A 130 -14.69 26.67 -7.71
CA PRO A 130 -14.60 26.45 -9.14
C PRO A 130 -15.06 25.03 -9.45
N SER A 131 -15.87 24.87 -10.50
CA SER A 131 -16.47 23.62 -10.97
C SER A 131 -15.48 22.50 -11.37
N ASN A 132 -14.17 22.71 -11.21
CA ASN A 132 -13.09 21.87 -11.74
C ASN A 132 -12.03 21.47 -10.69
N GLN A 133 -12.32 21.52 -9.37
CA GLN A 133 -11.36 21.02 -8.38
C GLN A 133 -11.25 19.50 -8.45
N LEU A 134 -10.01 18.99 -8.52
CA LEU A 134 -9.73 17.56 -8.44
C LEU A 134 -9.90 17.08 -7.00
N PRO A 135 -10.52 15.91 -6.76
CA PRO A 135 -10.62 15.28 -5.46
C PRO A 135 -9.29 15.26 -4.70
N LEU A 136 -9.31 15.55 -3.39
CA LEU A 136 -8.16 15.35 -2.48
C LEU A 136 -6.90 16.18 -2.83
N GLN A 137 -7.02 17.25 -3.62
CA GLN A 137 -5.86 18.07 -4.04
C GLN A 137 -5.15 18.79 -2.89
N HIS A 138 -5.90 19.14 -1.84
CA HIS A 138 -5.39 19.92 -0.74
C HIS A 138 -5.26 19.03 0.48
N LYS A 139 -4.01 18.80 0.88
CA LYS A 139 -3.64 18.11 2.11
C LYS A 139 -2.40 18.77 2.69
N SER A 140 -2.26 18.68 3.99
CA SER A 140 -1.12 19.24 4.72
C SER A 140 -0.29 18.10 5.31
N GLU A 141 0.99 18.01 4.94
CA GLU A 141 1.92 17.08 5.58
C GLU A 141 2.12 17.51 7.05
N ILE A 142 2.02 16.57 7.98
CA ILE A 142 2.42 16.79 9.36
C ILE A 142 3.93 16.69 9.40
N ALA A 143 4.61 17.80 9.73
CA ALA A 143 6.06 17.83 9.78
C ALA A 143 6.63 16.78 10.73
N ILE A 144 7.78 16.20 10.36
CA ILE A 144 8.54 15.34 11.26
C ILE A 144 8.95 16.19 12.49
N PRO A 145 8.62 15.75 13.72
CA PRO A 145 8.94 16.52 14.92
C PRO A 145 10.45 16.71 15.11
N LEU A 146 10.85 17.86 15.65
CA LEU A 146 12.27 18.19 15.91
C LEU A 146 12.96 17.19 16.84
N ASN A 147 12.22 16.64 17.81
CA ASN A 147 12.74 15.73 18.83
C ASN A 147 12.68 14.25 18.44
N GLN A 148 12.40 13.92 17.16
CA GLN A 148 12.53 12.59 16.54
C GLN A 148 12.13 11.40 17.45
N ASN A 149 10.89 11.39 17.93
CA ASN A 149 10.37 10.31 18.78
C ASN A 149 9.69 9.21 17.94
N GLU A 150 10.46 8.21 17.48
CA GLU A 150 9.93 7.11 16.65
C GLU A 150 8.86 6.25 17.35
N ASN A 151 8.86 6.19 18.68
CA ASN A 151 7.86 5.43 19.44
C ASN A 151 6.43 5.99 19.27
N GLY A 152 6.32 7.30 19.02
CA GLY A 152 5.06 7.99 18.81
C GLY A 152 4.86 8.48 17.37
N PHE A 153 5.91 8.61 16.57
CA PHE A 153 5.80 9.11 15.20
C PHE A 153 6.65 8.23 14.28
N THR A 154 6.01 7.23 13.66
CA THR A 154 6.73 6.27 12.81
C THR A 154 7.12 6.88 11.47
N THR A 155 8.41 6.93 11.15
CA THR A 155 8.98 7.43 9.88
C THR A 155 9.42 6.30 8.95
N GLU A 156 9.61 5.08 9.45
CA GLU A 156 9.94 3.88 8.67
C GLU A 156 9.08 2.69 9.14
N ILE A 157 8.69 1.80 8.22
CA ILE A 157 7.94 0.59 8.58
C ILE A 157 8.61 -0.68 8.05
N PHE A 158 8.53 -1.74 8.85
CA PHE A 158 9.08 -3.07 8.57
C PHE A 158 8.02 -4.16 8.79
N LEU A 159 7.30 -4.51 7.73
CA LEU A 159 6.18 -5.46 7.80
C LEU A 159 6.62 -6.86 7.37
N LYS A 160 6.79 -7.77 8.34
CA LYS A 160 7.07 -9.18 8.06
C LYS A 160 5.79 -9.90 7.65
N ILE A 161 5.67 -10.20 6.37
CA ILE A 161 4.50 -10.81 5.75
C ILE A 161 4.77 -12.30 5.54
N LYS A 162 4.04 -13.14 6.27
CA LYS A 162 4.15 -14.60 6.17
C LYS A 162 3.28 -15.13 5.03
N TYR A 163 3.68 -16.23 4.39
CA TYR A 163 2.80 -16.98 3.50
C TYR A 163 1.95 -17.99 4.29
N ARG A 164 0.81 -18.38 3.70
CA ARG A 164 0.09 -19.63 4.02
C ARG A 164 -0.39 -20.26 2.72
N LEU A 165 -0.14 -21.56 2.54
CA LEU A 165 -0.47 -22.29 1.31
C LEU A 165 -1.97 -22.42 1.02
N LEU A 166 -2.80 -22.43 2.08
CA LEU A 166 -4.20 -22.88 1.98
C LEU A 166 -5.22 -21.75 2.12
N ASN A 167 -4.95 -20.75 2.98
CA ASN A 167 -5.86 -19.62 3.22
C ASN A 167 -5.07 -18.30 3.25
N PRO A 168 -5.61 -17.21 2.69
CA PRO A 168 -5.02 -15.89 2.84
C PRO A 168 -4.87 -15.58 4.34
N PHE A 169 -3.65 -15.21 4.74
CA PHE A 169 -3.40 -14.79 6.11
C PHE A 169 -3.56 -13.29 6.22
N THR A 170 -4.39 -12.89 7.16
CA THR A 170 -4.69 -11.51 7.51
C THR A 170 -3.93 -11.21 8.79
N TYR A 171 -3.03 -10.22 8.77
CA TYR A 171 -2.33 -9.74 9.95
C TYR A 171 -2.67 -8.28 10.21
N ILE A 172 -2.86 -7.93 11.47
CA ILE A 172 -3.10 -6.56 11.90
C ILE A 172 -1.78 -5.97 12.37
N TYR A 173 -1.34 -4.91 11.70
CA TYR A 173 -0.16 -4.15 12.10
C TYR A 173 -0.58 -2.75 12.52
N THR A 174 -0.17 -2.31 13.70
CA THR A 174 -0.50 -0.98 14.22
C THR A 174 0.66 -0.03 14.01
N ILE A 175 0.39 1.10 13.35
CA ILE A 175 1.33 2.22 13.24
C ILE A 175 0.93 3.28 14.28
N PRO A 176 1.80 3.63 15.23
CA PRO A 176 1.55 4.73 16.15
C PRO A 176 1.76 6.09 15.45
N LEU A 177 0.71 6.91 15.49
CA LEU A 177 0.74 8.35 15.21
C LEU A 177 0.26 9.09 16.46
N HIS A 178 1.13 9.17 17.45
CA HIS A 178 0.92 9.84 18.72
C HIS A 178 1.48 11.25 18.61
N LEU A 179 0.58 12.22 18.70
CA LEU A 179 0.83 13.64 18.51
C LEU A 179 0.48 14.39 19.79
N GLY A 180 1.28 15.38 20.17
CA GLY A 180 0.99 16.30 21.25
C GLY A 180 1.84 17.56 21.11
N TYR A 181 1.22 18.67 20.73
CA TYR A 181 1.90 19.91 20.42
C TYR A 181 1.33 21.07 21.23
N ILE A 182 2.20 21.92 21.75
CA ILE A 182 1.82 23.23 22.27
C ILE A 182 1.75 24.18 21.07
N ILE A 183 0.59 24.80 20.87
CA ILE A 183 0.34 25.71 19.75
C ILE A 183 0.54 27.14 20.20
N LEU A 184 1.41 27.84 19.47
CA LEU A 184 1.68 29.26 19.63
C LEU A 184 0.83 30.08 18.65
N ASP A 185 0.70 31.39 18.89
CA ASP A 185 -0.02 32.31 17.99
C ASP A 185 0.51 32.28 16.55
N SER A 186 1.81 32.01 16.36
CA SER A 186 2.44 31.85 15.04
C SER A 186 1.86 30.68 14.22
N HIS A 187 1.39 29.63 14.90
CA HIS A 187 0.85 28.41 14.30
C HIS A 187 -0.68 28.38 14.32
N LYS A 188 -1.33 29.35 14.96
CA LYS A 188 -2.78 29.43 15.06
C LYS A 188 -3.49 29.37 13.71
N ARG A 189 -3.04 30.17 12.73
CA ARG A 189 -3.69 30.26 11.41
C ARG A 189 -3.57 28.98 10.58
N GLU A 190 -2.49 28.22 10.73
CA GLU A 190 -2.32 26.94 10.03
C GLU A 190 -3.17 25.82 10.65
N ILE A 191 -3.35 25.83 11.97
CA ILE A 191 -4.16 24.82 12.69
C ILE A 191 -5.65 25.15 12.67
N GLN A 192 -6.02 26.40 12.37
CA GLN A 192 -7.41 26.84 12.35
C GLN A 192 -8.32 25.95 11.49
N SER A 193 -7.85 25.45 10.34
CA SER A 193 -8.65 24.55 9.49
C SER A 193 -8.95 23.22 10.20
N LEU A 194 -7.94 22.62 10.85
CA LEU A 194 -8.07 21.42 11.68
C LEU A 194 -9.07 21.63 12.82
N TYR A 195 -8.99 22.78 13.50
CA TYR A 195 -9.93 23.13 14.56
C TYR A 195 -11.36 23.32 14.03
N ASN A 196 -11.53 24.03 12.92
CA ASN A 196 -12.85 24.30 12.33
C ASN A 196 -13.54 23.00 11.93
N ASP A 197 -12.82 22.09 11.28
CA ASP A 197 -13.35 20.80 10.85
C ASP A 197 -13.72 19.91 12.05
N CYS A 198 -12.86 19.90 13.07
CA CYS A 198 -13.14 19.23 14.34
C CYS A 198 -14.42 19.76 15.01
N LYS A 199 -14.55 21.08 15.16
CA LYS A 199 -15.70 21.72 15.81
C LYS A 199 -17.00 21.50 15.03
N ARG A 200 -16.92 21.51 13.70
CA ARG A 200 -18.10 21.43 12.83
C ARG A 200 -18.58 20.00 12.60
N PHE A 201 -17.65 19.05 12.42
CA PHE A 201 -17.97 17.69 12.01
C PHE A 201 -17.68 16.62 13.05
N ASN A 202 -16.98 16.97 14.14
CA ASN A 202 -16.57 16.04 15.19
C ASN A 202 -15.71 14.86 14.68
N ILE A 203 -15.13 15.01 13.49
CA ILE A 203 -14.32 14.01 12.81
C ILE A 203 -13.20 14.72 12.05
N LEU A 204 -12.02 14.13 12.07
CA LEU A 204 -10.87 14.56 11.27
C LEU A 204 -10.41 13.41 10.41
N TYR A 205 -9.87 13.75 9.24
CA TYR A 205 -9.34 12.77 8.31
C TYR A 205 -7.85 12.98 8.11
N PHE A 206 -7.14 11.87 8.18
CA PHE A 206 -5.72 11.81 7.98
C PHE A 206 -5.38 10.74 6.94
N SER A 207 -4.18 10.77 6.38
CA SER A 207 -3.61 9.63 5.69
C SER A 207 -2.24 9.29 6.21
N VAL A 208 -1.85 8.05 5.97
CA VAL A 208 -0.46 7.61 6.02
C VAL A 208 -0.01 7.23 4.60
N LEU A 209 1.12 7.77 4.17
CA LEU A 209 1.77 7.48 2.90
C LEU A 209 3.02 6.65 3.15
N PHE A 210 3.11 5.51 2.48
CA PHE A 210 4.34 4.73 2.38
C PHE A 210 5.00 5.01 1.02
N ASP A 211 6.18 5.64 1.08
CA ASP A 211 7.04 5.92 -0.07
C ASP A 211 8.38 5.17 0.07
N GLU A 212 9.14 5.13 -1.02
CA GLU A 212 10.43 4.42 -1.10
C GLU A 212 10.30 2.94 -0.68
N LEU A 213 9.31 2.26 -1.26
CA LEU A 213 9.00 0.88 -0.92
C LEU A 213 10.05 -0.09 -1.47
N TYR A 214 10.42 -1.06 -0.65
CA TYR A 214 11.18 -2.20 -1.11
C TYR A 214 10.74 -3.48 -0.41
N ILE A 215 10.87 -4.59 -1.12
CA ILE A 215 10.51 -5.92 -0.63
C ILE A 215 11.78 -6.72 -0.53
N SER A 216 12.02 -7.29 0.65
CA SER A 216 13.14 -8.21 0.88
C SER A 216 12.64 -9.61 1.21
N ASN A 217 13.24 -10.64 0.63
CA ASN A 217 13.10 -12.03 1.06
C ASN A 217 14.49 -12.67 1.20
N LYS A 218 14.57 -13.98 1.50
CA LYS A 218 15.86 -14.67 1.65
C LYS A 218 16.72 -14.71 0.38
N ILE A 219 16.14 -14.43 -0.78
CA ILE A 219 16.76 -14.61 -2.09
C ILE A 219 17.19 -13.25 -2.66
N LYS A 220 16.39 -12.20 -2.47
CA LYS A 220 16.60 -10.89 -3.10
C LYS A 220 15.92 -9.74 -2.35
N THR A 221 16.33 -8.54 -2.71
CA THR A 221 15.65 -7.28 -2.43
C THR A 221 15.24 -6.63 -3.74
N ILE A 222 14.00 -6.13 -3.85
CA ILE A 222 13.51 -5.39 -5.01
C ILE A 222 12.86 -4.09 -4.55
N ASN A 223 13.17 -2.99 -5.22
CA ASN A 223 12.42 -1.76 -5.07
C ASN A 223 11.05 -1.88 -5.74
N ASN A 224 10.09 -1.15 -5.19
CA ASN A 224 8.72 -1.12 -5.68
C ASN A 224 8.32 0.33 -5.92
N ASP A 225 8.05 0.67 -7.18
CA ASP A 225 7.71 2.03 -7.59
C ASP A 225 6.28 2.43 -7.18
N LYS A 226 5.51 1.50 -6.59
CA LYS A 226 4.19 1.82 -6.05
C LYS A 226 4.31 2.68 -4.79
N ARG A 227 3.25 3.45 -4.55
CA ARG A 227 3.02 4.21 -3.32
C ARG A 227 1.70 3.78 -2.71
N TYR A 228 1.65 3.67 -1.39
CA TYR A 228 0.41 3.39 -0.67
C TYR A 228 0.04 4.61 0.14
N GLU A 229 -1.04 5.28 -0.23
CA GLU A 229 -1.66 6.29 0.61
C GLU A 229 -2.97 5.74 1.14
N LEU A 230 -3.08 5.67 2.47
CA LEU A 230 -4.22 5.06 3.15
C LEU A 230 -4.87 6.12 4.04
N ILE A 231 -6.13 6.42 3.76
CA ILE A 231 -6.91 7.43 4.49
C ILE A 231 -7.65 6.78 5.66
N PHE A 232 -7.67 7.46 6.79
CA PHE A 232 -8.42 7.08 7.99
C PHE A 232 -9.02 8.30 8.65
N SER A 233 -10.09 8.07 9.41
CA SER A 233 -10.70 9.10 10.24
C SER A 233 -10.45 8.85 11.72
N CYS A 234 -10.51 9.92 12.51
CA CYS A 234 -10.58 9.83 13.96
C CYS A 234 -11.66 10.78 14.48
N LYS A 235 -12.21 10.45 15.65
CA LYS A 235 -13.11 11.35 16.37
C LYS A 235 -12.33 12.57 16.85
N CYS A 236 -13.06 13.62 17.17
CA CYS A 236 -12.46 14.83 17.69
C CYS A 236 -13.05 15.23 19.06
N PHE A 237 -12.29 16.01 19.81
CA PHE A 237 -12.72 16.63 21.06
C PHE A 237 -12.17 18.06 21.13
N VAL A 238 -13.05 19.02 21.41
CA VAL A 238 -12.70 20.43 21.60
C VAL A 238 -13.12 20.88 22.98
N ASP A 239 -12.17 21.31 23.79
CA ASP A 239 -12.43 22.02 25.04
C ASP A 239 -13.06 23.39 24.72
N SER A 240 -14.16 23.73 25.40
CA SER A 240 -14.82 25.04 25.25
C SER A 240 -13.88 26.23 25.48
N ASN A 241 -12.82 26.05 26.27
CA ASN A 241 -11.88 27.13 26.59
C ASN A 241 -10.89 27.45 25.45
N VAL A 242 -10.75 26.58 24.45
CA VAL A 242 -9.85 26.84 23.31
C VAL A 242 -10.48 27.70 22.21
N ASP A 243 -11.80 27.91 22.27
CA ASP A 243 -12.55 28.67 21.25
C ASP A 243 -12.02 30.09 21.06
N ASN A 244 -11.65 30.76 22.16
CA ASN A 244 -11.10 32.11 22.12
C ASN A 244 -9.74 32.18 21.41
N PHE A 245 -8.97 31.09 21.47
CA PHE A 245 -7.70 31.01 20.77
C PHE A 245 -7.91 30.82 19.26
N PHE A 246 -8.83 29.96 18.84
CA PHE A 246 -9.04 29.67 17.40
C PHE A 246 -10.09 30.58 16.75
N ASN A 247 -9.80 31.88 16.65
CA ASN A 247 -10.68 32.91 16.08
C ASN A 247 -10.12 33.58 14.81
N SER A 248 -9.22 32.90 14.09
CA SER A 248 -8.55 33.46 12.90
C SER A 248 -9.10 32.90 11.60
N SER A 249 -8.78 33.55 10.47
CA SER A 249 -9.00 32.95 9.15
C SER A 249 -7.95 31.87 8.85
N PRO A 250 -8.38 30.66 8.41
CA PRO A 250 -7.46 29.57 8.13
C PRO A 250 -6.52 29.88 6.97
N VAL A 251 -5.32 29.29 7.01
CA VAL A 251 -4.35 29.33 5.91
C VAL A 251 -3.97 27.91 5.53
N ASN A 252 -4.16 27.56 4.26
CA ASN A 252 -3.71 26.28 3.74
C ASN A 252 -2.20 26.29 3.56
N LYS A 253 -1.49 25.47 4.35
CA LYS A 253 -0.07 25.19 4.16
C LYS A 253 0.12 23.76 3.67
N ASN A 254 1.14 23.56 2.84
CA ASN A 254 1.53 22.21 2.40
C ASN A 254 2.13 21.39 3.55
N ILE A 255 2.72 22.05 4.55
CA ILE A 255 3.30 21.44 5.74
C ILE A 255 2.79 22.21 6.96
N ILE A 256 2.31 21.51 7.98
CA ILE A 256 1.83 22.07 9.25
C ILE A 256 2.66 21.52 10.42
N LEU A 257 2.59 22.22 11.56
CA LEU A 257 3.30 21.83 12.79
C LEU A 257 4.82 21.79 12.63
N GLN A 258 5.33 22.56 11.67
CA GLN A 258 6.75 22.69 11.42
C GLN A 258 7.45 23.38 12.61
N ASP A 259 8.67 22.93 12.90
CA ASP A 259 9.53 23.44 13.96
C ASP A 259 8.96 23.30 15.38
N LEU A 260 8.02 22.36 15.57
CA LEU A 260 7.47 22.02 16.89
C LEU A 260 8.00 20.68 17.41
N ASN A 261 8.17 20.60 18.73
CA ASN A 261 8.46 19.35 19.43
C ASN A 261 7.16 18.57 19.63
N ASN A 262 7.21 17.26 19.42
CA ASN A 262 6.10 16.36 19.70
C ASN A 262 6.25 15.76 21.11
N ASN A 263 5.25 15.94 21.96
CA ASN A 263 5.13 15.30 23.26
C ASN A 263 3.71 14.76 23.47
N PRO A 264 3.46 13.48 23.14
CA PRO A 264 2.13 12.88 23.30
C PRO A 264 1.61 12.81 24.73
N ASN A 265 2.50 12.88 25.72
CA ASN A 265 2.12 12.84 27.14
C ASN A 265 1.44 14.14 27.61
N LEU A 266 1.42 15.18 26.77
CA LEU A 266 0.69 16.42 27.05
C LEU A 266 -0.83 16.21 27.10
N LEU A 267 -1.33 15.13 26.51
CA LEU A 267 -2.76 14.81 26.35
C LEU A 267 -3.33 13.87 27.42
N ASP A 268 -2.48 13.47 28.36
CA ASP A 268 -2.82 12.67 29.53
C ASP A 268 -3.28 13.56 30.70
#